data_AF-X0UXX0-F1
#
_entry.id   AF-X0UXX0-F1
#
_cell.length_a   1.000
_cell.length_b   1.000
_cell.length_c   1.000
_cell.angle_alpha   90.00
_cell.angle_beta   90.00
_cell.angle_gamma   90.00
#
_symmetry.space_group_name_H-M   'P 1'
#
loop_
_entity.id
_entity.type
_entity.pdbx_description
1 polymer ?
#
loop_
_entity_poly.entity_id
_entity_poly.type
_entity_poly.pdbx_seq_one_letter_code
_entity_poly.pdbx_strand_id
1 'polypeptide(L)' 'MTIVEKENNIQIERLETAPFGTNAYIIICRATGESVLIDAPGDAA' A
#
# COMPACT_ATOMS: atom_id res chain seq x y z
N MET A 1 -7.17 -4.90 -2.02
CA MET A 1 -6.48 -4.01 -1.07
C MET A 1 -7.01 -4.29 0.31
N THR A 2 -6.14 -4.49 1.29
CA THR A 2 -6.51 -4.92 2.65
C THR A 2 -5.77 -4.07 3.67
N ILE A 3 -6.48 -3.49 4.64
CA ILE A 3 -5.84 -2.80 5.76
C ILE A 3 -5.14 -3.85 6.62
N VAL A 4 -3.81 -3.72 6.76
CA VAL A 4 -3.00 -4.64 7.59
C VAL A 4 -2.56 -4.00 8.89
N GLU A 5 -2.50 -2.67 8.95
CA GLU A 5 -2.22 -1.91 10.16
C GLU A 5 -2.98 -0.58 10.12
N LYS A 6 -3.47 -0.13 11.28
CA LYS A 6 -4.18 1.14 11.40
C LYS A 6 -4.03 1.69 12.81
N GLU A 7 -3.03 2.54 12.98
CA GLU A 7 -2.84 3.33 14.19
C GLU A 7 -3.27 4.78 13.97
N ASN A 8 -3.14 5.60 15.01
CA ASN A 8 -3.68 6.97 15.05
C ASN A 8 -3.24 7.82 13.85
N ASN A 9 -1.96 7.76 13.46
CA ASN A 9 -1.40 8.65 12.44
C ASN A 9 -1.05 7.95 11.12
N ILE A 10 -0.96 6.62 11.10
CA ILE A 10 -0.52 5.83 9.93
C ILE A 10 -1.52 4.71 9.67
N GLN A 11 -1.88 4.53 8.39
CA GLN A 11 -2.58 3.34 7.89
C GLN A 11 -1.71 2.65 6.86
N ILE A 12 -1.61 1.33 6.94
CA ILE A 12 -0.90 0.51 5.96
C ILE A 12 -1.91 -0.39 5.27
N GLU A 13 -1.92 -0.32 3.95
CA GLU A 13 -2.76 -1.15 3.10
C GLU A 13 -1.90 -2.04 2.21
N ARG A 14 -2.18 -3.33 2.23
CA ARG A 14 -1.55 -4.32 1.34
C ARG A 14 -2.34 -4.42 0.03
N LEU A 15 -1.64 -4.31 -1.08
CA LEU A 15 -2.09 -4.63 -2.42
C LEU A 15 -1.36 -5.87 -2.89
N GLU A 16 -2.07 -7.00 -3.00
CA GLU A 16 -1.54 -8.18 -3.67
C GLU A 16 -1.59 -7.95 -5.18
N THR A 17 -0.46 -8.13 -5.85
CA THR A 17 -0.28 -7.88 -7.29
C THR A 17 -0.31 -9.17 -8.08
N ALA A 18 -1.00 -9.17 -9.22
CA ALA A 18 -1.01 -10.26 -10.18
C ALA A 18 0.13 -10.14 -11.22
N PRO A 19 0.57 -11.24 -11.86
CA PRO A 19 0.12 -12.63 -11.65
C PRO A 19 0.86 -13.37 -10.52
N PHE A 20 1.96 -12.81 -10.00
CA PHE A 20 2.89 -13.54 -9.13
C PHE A 20 2.52 -13.54 -7.64
N GLY A 21 1.47 -12.82 -7.24
CA GLY A 21 1.04 -12.73 -5.83
C GLY A 21 2.01 -11.95 -4.94
N THR A 22 2.89 -11.13 -5.53
CA THR A 22 3.76 -10.21 -4.78
C THR A 22 2.93 -9.14 -4.08
N ASN A 23 3.51 -8.46 -3.09
CA ASN A 23 2.79 -7.46 -2.30
C ASN A 23 3.39 -6.08 -2.52
N ALA A 24 2.56 -5.15 -2.96
CA ALA A 24 2.80 -3.72 -2.82
C ALA A 24 2.10 -3.20 -1.55
N TYR A 25 2.58 -2.09 -1.01
CA TYR A 25 1.98 -1.47 0.18
C TYR A 25 1.76 0.02 -0.03
N ILE A 26 0.61 0.50 0.40
CA ILE A 26 0.34 1.94 0.51
C ILE A 26 0.41 2.32 1.98
N ILE A 27 1.33 3.23 2.31
CA ILE A 27 1.41 3.85 3.63
C ILE A 27 0.78 5.23 3.54
N ILE A 28 -0.21 5.48 4.38
CA ILE A 28 -1.02 6.70 4.36
C ILE A 28 -0.80 7.46 5.68
N CYS A 29 -0.34 8.70 5.59
CA CYS A 29 -0.40 9.66 6.69
C CYS A 29 -1.84 10.12 6.88
N ARG A 30 -2.47 9.72 7.99
CA ARG A 30 -3.89 10.02 8.23
C ARG A 30 -4.15 11.49 8.58
N ALA A 31 -3.12 12.22 9.01
CA ALA A 31 -3.22 13.63 9.34
C ALA A 31 -3.26 14.52 8.10
N THR A 32 -2.46 14.20 7.07
CA THR A 32 -2.34 15.00 5.84
C THR A 32 -3.07 14.40 4.65
N GLY A 33 -3.32 13.08 4.67
CA GLY A 33 -3.82 12.32 3.53
C GLY A 33 -2.73 11.96 2.52
N GLU A 34 -1.49 12.40 2.72
CA GLU A 34 -0.36 12.04 1.86
C GLU A 34 -0.03 10.56 1.99
N SER A 35 0.52 9.99 0.92
CA SER A 35 0.84 8.57 0.90
C SER A 35 2.07 8.26 0.05
N VAL A 36 2.63 7.08 0.30
CA VAL A 36 3.69 6.49 -0.52
C VAL A 36 3.30 5.06 -0.88
N LEU A 37 3.57 4.69 -2.13
CA LEU A 37 3.46 3.32 -2.63
C LEU A 37 4.84 2.67 -2.59
N ILE A 38 4.94 1.56 -1.86
CA ILE A 38 6.17 0.77 -1.68
C ILE A 38 6.03 -0.52 -2.49
N ASP A 39 7.14 -0.91 -3.12
CA ASP A 39 7.19 -2.05 -4.06
C ASP A 39 6.11 -1.90 -5.15
N ALA A 40 6.04 -0.67 -5.70
CA ALA A 40 5.09 -0.33 -6.73
C ALA A 40 5.25 -1.29 -7.92
N PRO A 41 4.15 -1.88 -8.42
CA PRO A 41 4.24 -2.66 -9.65
C PRO A 41 4.78 -1.75 -10.76
N GLY A 42 5.74 -2.26 -11.52
CA GLY A 42 6.14 -1.61 -12.78
C GLY A 42 5.02 -1.69 -13.81
N ASP A 43 5.22 -1.06 -14.97
CA ASP A 43 4.29 -1.22 -16.09
C ASP A 43 4.13 -2.71 -16.41
N ALA A 44 2.89 -3.19 -16.35
CA ALA A 44 2.54 -4.51 -16.85
C ALA A 44 2.59 -4.43 -18.40
N ALA A 45 3.61 -5.05 -18.99
CA ALA A 45 3.68 -5.27 -20.43
C ALA A 45 2.64 -6.30 -20.90
#